data_AF-A0A9E5UYR1-F1
#
_entry.id   AF-A0A9E5UYR1-F1
#
_cell.length_a   1.000
_cell.length_b   1.000
_cell.length_c   1.000
_cell.angle_alpha   90.00
_cell.angle_beta   90.00
_cell.angle_gamma   90.00
#
_symmetry.space_group_name_H-M   'P 1'
#
loop_
_entity.id
_entity.type
_entity.pdbx_description
1 polymer ?
#
loop_
_entity_poly.entity_id
_entity_poly.type
_entity_poly.pdbx_seq_one_letter_code
_entity_poly.pdbx_strand_id
1 'polypeptide(L)' 'YRNFLVTGASKQNALAHVLAEIGDETAYPARLIQPKGQLWWLLDQAAAENLDPSLLASK' A
#
# COMPACT_ATOMS: atom_id res chain seq x y z
N TYR A 1 -9.37 -4.94 14.09
CA TYR A 1 -8.17 -4.30 13.52
C TYR A 1 -7.67 -5.14 12.36
N ARG A 2 -7.31 -4.54 11.23
CA ARG A 2 -6.69 -5.24 10.09
C ARG A 2 -5.32 -4.63 9.82
N ASN A 3 -4.34 -5.50 9.60
CA ASN A 3 -2.96 -5.10 9.36
C ASN A 3 -2.54 -5.64 7.98
N PHE A 4 -1.78 -4.84 7.24
CA PHE A 4 -1.17 -5.22 5.98
C PHE A 4 0.35 -5.10 6.10
N LEU A 5 1.06 -6.22 5.94
CA LEU A 5 2.52 -6.27 6.02
C LEU A 5 3.11 -6.37 4.61
N VAL A 6 4.01 -5.46 4.27
CA VAL A 6 4.72 -5.42 2.99
C VAL A 6 6.22 -5.33 3.28
N THR A 7 7.01 -6.24 2.70
CA THR A 7 8.45 -6.33 2.95
C THR A 7 9.25 -6.51 1.67
N GLY A 8 10.45 -5.94 1.66
CA GLY A 8 11.45 -6.05 0.60
C GLY A 8 11.26 -5.06 -0.55
N ALA A 9 12.39 -4.62 -1.12
CA ALA A 9 12.45 -3.64 -2.21
C ALA A 9 11.64 -4.06 -3.46
N SER A 10 11.50 -5.37 -3.71
CA SER A 10 10.71 -5.90 -4.84
C SER A 10 9.23 -5.47 -4.83
N LYS A 11 8.72 -4.93 -3.72
CA LYS A 11 7.32 -4.54 -3.54
C LYS A 11 7.09 -3.04 -3.71
N GLN A 12 8.13 -2.22 -3.84
CA GLN A 12 8.02 -0.76 -4.00
C GLN A 12 7.08 -0.37 -5.17
N ASN A 13 7.27 -1.00 -6.34
CA ASN A 13 6.46 -0.69 -7.53
C ASN A 13 4.98 -1.07 -7.33
N ALA A 14 4.72 -2.29 -6.83
CA ALA A 14 3.36 -2.74 -6.54
C ALA A 14 2.69 -1.86 -5.47
N LEU A 15 3.44 -1.44 -4.44
CA LEU A 15 2.95 -0.58 -3.37
C LEU A 15 2.52 0.80 -3.90
N ALA A 16 3.32 1.40 -4.79
CA ALA A 16 2.96 2.66 -5.45
C ALA A 16 1.64 2.54 -6.23
N HIS A 17 1.45 1.45 -6.96
CA HIS A 17 0.19 1.18 -7.68
C HIS A 17 -1.00 0.93 -6.75
N VAL A 18 -0.80 0.29 -5.60
CA VAL A 18 -1.88 0.02 -4.64
C VAL A 18 -2.31 1.29 -3.91
N LEU A 19 -1.35 2.16 -3.58
CA LEU A 19 -1.61 3.40 -2.84
C LEU A 19 -2.03 4.57 -3.72
N ALA A 20 -1.80 4.51 -5.04
CA ALA A 20 -2.24 5.54 -5.97
C ALA A 20 -3.75 5.81 -5.90
N GLU A 21 -4.13 7.07 -6.10
CA GLU A 21 -5.52 7.53 -6.14
C GLU A 21 -6.29 6.88 -7.30
N ILE A 22 -5.66 6.81 -8.48
CA ILE A 22 -6.21 6.23 -9.71
C ILE A 22 -5.34 5.03 -10.14
N GLY A 23 -5.94 4.01 -10.77
CA GLY A 23 -5.25 2.86 -11.32
C GLY A 23 -6.13 1.61 -11.44
N ASP A 24 -5.54 0.55 -11.97
CA ASP A 24 -6.27 -0.65 -12.40
C ASP A 24 -6.39 -1.68 -11.28
N GLU A 25 -7.62 -1.95 -10.85
CA GLU A 25 -7.97 -2.92 -9.82
C GLU A 25 -7.87 -4.37 -10.31
N THR A 26 -7.90 -4.61 -11.62
CA THR A 26 -7.70 -5.95 -12.21
C THR A 26 -6.22 -6.33 -12.21
N ALA A 27 -5.33 -5.38 -12.49
CA ALA A 27 -3.89 -5.56 -12.42
C ALA A 27 -3.37 -5.59 -10.97
N TYR A 28 -3.99 -4.80 -10.08
CA TYR A 28 -3.61 -4.69 -8.67
C TYR A 28 -4.82 -4.88 -7.74
N PRO A 29 -5.31 -6.12 -7.54
CA PRO A 29 -6.52 -6.41 -6.76
C PRO A 29 -6.41 -6.00 -5.28
N ALA A 30 -5.20 -5.81 -4.75
CA ALA A 30 -5.00 -5.26 -3.41
C ALA A 30 -5.54 -3.82 -3.26
N ARG A 31 -5.80 -3.09 -4.35
CA ARG A 31 -6.47 -1.78 -4.34
C ARG A 31 -7.91 -1.84 -3.79
N LEU A 32 -8.57 -3.00 -3.91
CA LEU A 32 -9.92 -3.22 -3.40
C LEU A 32 -9.98 -3.36 -1.87
N ILE A 33 -8.83 -3.37 -1.21
CA ILE A 33 -8.75 -3.47 0.25
C ILE A 33 -9.07 -2.10 0.85
N GLN A 34 -10.37 -1.86 1.02
CA GLN A 34 -10.93 -0.69 1.70
C GLN A 34 -11.70 -1.16 2.94
N PRO A 35 -10.99 -1.53 4.02
CA PRO A 35 -11.64 -2.04 5.21
C PRO A 35 -12.47 -0.94 5.88
N LYS A 36 -13.67 -1.30 6.35
CA LYS A 36 -14.43 -0.41 7.22
C LYS A 36 -13.71 -0.31 8.58
N GLY A 37 -13.23 0.88 8.92
CA GLY A 37 -12.44 1.15 10.13
C GLY A 37 -10.95 1.31 9.84
N GLN A 38 -10.11 1.21 10.87
CA GLN A 38 -8.68 1.53 10.75
C GLN A 38 -7.87 0.37 10.14
N LEU A 39 -7.08 0.70 9.12
CA LEU A 39 -6.07 -0.16 8.47
C LEU A 39 -4.68 0.29 8.89
N TRP A 40 -3.85 -0.66 9.33
CA TRP A 40 -2.44 -0.40 9.61
C TRP A 40 -1.56 -0.98 8.51
N TRP A 41 -0.77 -0.13 7.87
CA TRP A 41 0.28 -0.52 6.94
C TRP A 41 1.60 -0.69 7.70
N LEU A 42 2.18 -1.88 7.61
CA LEU A 42 3.46 -2.22 8.21
C LEU A 42 4.44 -2.46 7.05
N LEU A 43 5.48 -1.63 6.99
CA LEU A 43 6.47 -1.62 5.93
C LEU A 43 7.85 -1.78 6.54
N ASP A 44 8.70 -2.60 5.91
CA ASP A 44 10.13 -2.53 6.20
C ASP A 44 10.77 -1.34 5.45
N GLN A 45 12.01 -1.00 5.84
CA GLN A 45 12.74 0.12 5.24
C GLN A 45 12.89 -0.04 3.73
N ALA A 46 13.17 -1.25 3.26
CA ALA A 46 13.36 -1.54 1.84
C ALA A 46 12.08 -1.36 1.03
N ALA A 47 10.90 -1.70 1.56
CA ALA A 47 9.62 -1.47 0.88
C ALA A 47 9.20 0.01 0.90
N ALA A 48 9.59 0.76 1.93
CA ALA A 48 9.23 2.16 2.10
C ALA A 48 10.17 3.18 1.43
N GLU A 49 11.36 2.75 0.98
CA GLU A 49 12.45 3.64 0.51
C GLU A 49 12.03 4.68 -0.54
N ASN A 50 11.11 4.34 -1.44
CA ASN A 50 10.62 5.21 -2.51
C ASN A 50 9.15 5.62 -2.33
N LEU A 51 8.60 5.46 -1.13
CA LEU A 51 7.20 5.74 -0.85
C LEU A 51 7.04 7.16 -0.32
N ASP A 52 6.14 7.94 -0.91
CA ASP A 52 5.64 9.17 -0.29
C ASP A 52 4.73 8.81 0.90
N PRO A 53 5.11 9.16 2.15
CA PRO A 53 4.33 8.83 3.34
C PRO A 53 2.91 9.44 3.34
N SER A 54 2.68 10.52 2.60
CA SER A 54 1.36 11.16 2.49
C SER A 54 0.31 10.25 1.83
N LEU A 55 0.75 9.31 1.00
CA LEU A 55 -0.12 8.31 0.36
C LEU A 55 -0.71 7.31 1.35
N LEU A 56 -0.06 7.08 2.49
CA LEU A 56 -0.56 6.22 3.56
C LEU A 56 -1.59 6.92 4.45
N ALA A 57 -1.49 8.24 4.60
CA ALA A 57 -2.45 9.03 5.38
C ALA A 57 -3.80 9.20 4.66
N SER A 58 -3.80 8.98 3.33
CA SER A 58 -4.95 9.17 2.45
C SER A 58 -5.78 7.89 2.23
N LYS A 59 -5.35 6.75 2.79
CA LYS A 59 -5.96 5.42 2.59
C LYS A 59 -6.69 4.89 3.83
#